data_AF-A0A974CW59-F1
#
_entry.id   AF-A0A974CW59-F1
#
_cell.length_a   1.000
_cell.length_b   1.000
_cell.length_c   1.000
_cell.angle_alpha   90.00
_cell.angle_beta   90.00
_cell.angle_gamma   90.00
#
_symmetry.space_group_name_H-M   'P 1'
#
loop_
_entity.id
_entity.type
_entity.pdbx_description
1 polymer ?
#
loop_
_entity_poly.entity_id
_entity_poly.type
_entity_poly.pdbx_seq_one_letter_code
_entity_poly.pdbx_strand_id
1 'polypeptide(L)'
;MFITTYSKQFYKIKRIVKKYLPVLNGDEKLRVVMENGCRFVTRRARTLGNMLSPSDVCEKLNSPKNWLSTVGTYRCGASRCVTCKYIDKSLEFTSSSTAYIYRNKCYINCNTTYVVYLLTCKKCNIQYVGSTFRNLKCRMREHIHSIESHSTSTTVSRHFLDCNNSDIKYLKIQGIEKIYESSRGGDKISKLRHREAYWIFTLDTRQPKGLNLRFDIACHV
;
A
#
# COMPACT_ATOMS: atom_id res chain seq x y z
N MET A 1 5.15 16.41 -18.95
CA MET A 1 3.85 17.10 -19.14
C MET A 1 3.36 17.59 -17.79
N PHE A 2 2.96 18.85 -17.68
CA PHE A 2 2.46 19.49 -16.47
C PHE A 2 0.93 19.62 -16.56
N ILE A 3 0.21 18.89 -15.71
CA ILE A 3 -1.26 18.83 -15.71
C ILE A 3 -1.79 19.49 -14.45
N THR A 4 -2.66 20.49 -14.58
CA THR A 4 -3.34 21.11 -13.43
C THR A 4 -4.83 21.25 -13.68
N THR A 5 -5.61 21.48 -12.64
CA THR A 5 -6.97 22.02 -12.81
C THR A 5 -6.86 23.48 -13.24
N TYR A 6 -7.73 23.93 -14.16
CA TYR A 6 -7.76 25.32 -14.58
C TYR A 6 -8.09 26.24 -13.39
N SER A 7 -7.31 27.30 -13.23
CA SER A 7 -7.54 28.38 -12.28
C SER A 7 -7.21 29.71 -12.94
N LYS A 8 -7.74 30.83 -12.41
CA LYS A 8 -7.41 32.18 -12.90
C LYS A 8 -5.90 32.47 -12.86
N GLN A 9 -5.15 31.77 -12.01
CA GLN A 9 -3.71 31.92 -11.85
C GLN A 9 -2.89 31.03 -12.79
N PHE A 10 -3.53 30.20 -13.62
CA PHE A 10 -2.85 29.23 -14.49
C PHE A 10 -1.74 29.85 -15.35
N TYR A 11 -1.99 31.01 -15.96
CA TYR A 11 -0.98 31.68 -16.78
C TYR A 11 0.21 32.19 -15.95
N LYS A 12 -0.03 32.65 -14.73
CA LYS A 12 1.03 33.06 -13.78
C LYS A 12 1.87 31.84 -13.37
N ILE A 13 1.23 30.71 -13.07
CA ILE A 13 1.90 29.44 -12.76
C ILE A 13 2.71 28.96 -13.96
N LYS A 14 2.12 28.91 -15.16
CA LYS A 14 2.79 28.54 -16.41
C LYS A 14 4.05 29.39 -16.65
N ARG A 15 3.97 30.71 -16.40
CA ARG A 15 5.12 31.62 -16.52
C ARG A 15 6.22 31.30 -15.51
N ILE A 16 5.86 31.04 -14.25
CA ILE A 16 6.82 30.66 -13.21
C ILE A 16 7.51 29.34 -13.57
N VAL A 17 6.74 28.32 -13.91
CA VAL A 17 7.28 27.00 -14.27
C VAL A 17 8.19 27.11 -15.49
N LYS A 18 7.82 27.87 -16.53
CA LYS A 18 8.70 28.12 -17.68
C LYS A 18 10.00 28.83 -17.30
N LYS A 19 9.93 29.84 -16.41
CA LYS A 19 11.09 30.60 -15.95
C LYS A 19 12.13 29.72 -15.27
N TYR A 20 11.69 28.78 -14.44
CA TYR A 20 12.57 27.92 -13.66
C TYR A 20 12.79 26.53 -14.27
N LEU A 21 12.17 26.22 -15.42
CA LEU A 21 12.35 24.95 -16.12
C LEU A 21 13.83 24.64 -16.44
N PRO A 22 14.68 25.62 -16.85
CA PRO A 22 16.08 25.36 -17.16
C PRO A 22 16.92 24.84 -15.97
N VAL A 23 16.46 25.01 -14.72
CA VAL A 23 17.13 24.44 -13.54
C VAL A 23 17.25 22.91 -13.67
N LEU A 24 16.28 22.27 -14.31
CA LEU A 24 16.26 20.83 -14.51
C LEU A 24 17.27 20.34 -15.58
N ASN A 25 17.83 21.26 -16.38
CA ASN A 25 18.86 20.90 -17.37
C ASN A 25 20.22 20.59 -16.74
N GLY A 26 20.40 20.90 -15.44
CA GLY A 26 21.61 20.52 -14.71
C GLY A 26 21.72 19.02 -14.44
N ASP A 27 20.64 18.27 -14.60
CA ASP A 27 20.64 16.80 -14.52
C ASP A 27 20.62 16.19 -15.92
N GLU A 28 21.62 15.36 -16.22
CA GLU A 28 21.82 14.71 -17.53
C GLU A 28 20.58 13.93 -17.99
N LYS A 29 19.89 13.24 -17.09
CA LYS A 29 18.70 12.42 -17.40
C LYS A 29 17.49 13.29 -17.65
N LEU A 30 17.30 14.32 -16.83
CA LEU A 30 16.16 15.23 -16.98
C LEU A 30 16.29 16.11 -18.22
N ARG A 31 17.52 16.49 -18.60
CA ARG A 31 17.81 17.22 -19.82
C ARG A 31 17.26 16.50 -21.05
N VAL A 32 17.59 15.22 -21.23
CA VAL A 32 17.12 14.38 -22.34
C VAL A 32 15.58 14.29 -22.37
N VAL A 33 14.95 14.09 -21.21
CA VAL A 33 13.49 13.98 -21.11
C VAL A 33 12.78 15.31 -21.42
N MET A 34 13.43 16.44 -21.16
CA MET A 34 12.86 17.78 -21.29
C MET A 34 13.32 18.53 -22.55
N GLU A 35 14.03 17.90 -23.49
CA GLU A 35 14.51 18.53 -24.74
C GLU A 35 13.37 19.21 -25.53
N ASN A 36 12.20 18.57 -25.58
CA ASN A 36 10.99 19.10 -26.23
C ASN A 36 10.18 20.07 -25.34
N GLY A 37 10.75 20.48 -24.20
CA GLY A 37 10.13 21.32 -23.20
C GLY A 37 9.01 20.65 -22.41
N CYS A 38 8.35 21.45 -21.56
CA CYS A 38 7.21 20.98 -20.77
C CYS A 38 5.88 21.37 -21.43
N ARG A 39 5.08 20.38 -21.82
CA ARG A 39 3.69 20.58 -22.27
C ARG A 39 2.80 20.91 -21.07
N PHE A 40 1.97 21.96 -21.18
CA PHE A 40 1.05 22.40 -20.14
C PHE A 40 -0.39 22.08 -20.55
N VAL A 41 -1.11 21.34 -19.71
CA VAL A 41 -2.50 20.95 -19.95
C VAL A 41 -3.35 21.31 -18.75
N THR A 42 -4.54 21.87 -18.96
CA THR A 42 -5.50 22.14 -17.89
C THR A 42 -6.71 21.23 -18.00
N ARG A 43 -7.10 20.62 -16.87
CA ARG A 43 -8.43 20.03 -16.70
C ARG A 43 -9.45 21.14 -16.45
N ARG A 44 -10.71 20.92 -16.83
CA ARG A 44 -11.82 21.87 -16.61
C ARG A 44 -11.89 22.27 -15.13
N ALA A 45 -12.10 23.57 -14.85
CA ALA A 45 -12.36 24.03 -13.50
C ALA A 45 -13.65 23.40 -12.94
N ARG A 46 -13.70 23.20 -11.62
CA ARG A 46 -14.94 22.75 -10.97
C ARG A 46 -15.99 23.85 -11.12
N THR A 47 -17.18 23.50 -11.60
CA THR A 47 -18.33 24.41 -11.63
C THR A 47 -18.94 24.53 -10.24
N LEU A 48 -19.77 25.54 -10.00
CA LEU A 48 -20.61 25.64 -8.79
C LEU A 48 -21.43 24.36 -8.59
N GLY A 49 -22.04 23.82 -9.66
CA GLY A 49 -22.72 22.51 -9.61
C GLY A 49 -21.80 21.37 -9.14
N ASN A 50 -20.58 21.27 -9.66
CA ASN A 50 -19.62 20.26 -9.20
C ASN A 50 -19.12 20.47 -7.76
N MET A 51 -19.28 21.67 -7.20
CA MET A 51 -18.91 21.99 -5.82
C MET A 51 -20.07 21.79 -4.84
N LEU A 52 -21.28 22.21 -5.23
CA LEU A 52 -22.49 22.24 -4.41
C LEU A 52 -23.32 20.96 -4.52
N SER A 53 -23.28 20.32 -5.69
CA SER A 53 -23.91 19.03 -5.97
C SER A 53 -22.86 18.08 -6.57
N PRO A 54 -21.79 17.78 -5.82
CA PRO A 54 -20.84 16.79 -6.28
C PRO A 54 -21.61 15.47 -6.50
N SER A 55 -21.35 14.81 -7.63
CA SER A 55 -21.96 13.51 -7.95
C SER A 55 -21.67 12.47 -6.86
N ASP A 56 -20.62 12.70 -6.08
CA ASP A 56 -20.31 12.03 -4.83
C ASP A 56 -20.73 13.00 -3.74
N VAL A 57 -21.68 12.63 -2.87
CA VAL A 57 -21.60 13.17 -1.51
C VAL A 57 -20.22 12.73 -1.06
N CYS A 58 -19.26 13.67 -0.95
CA CYS A 58 -18.13 13.42 -0.08
C CYS A 58 -18.78 13.15 1.26
N GLU A 59 -19.02 11.88 1.57
CA GLU A 59 -18.69 11.40 2.88
C GLU A 59 -17.27 11.92 3.05
N LYS A 60 -17.15 13.08 3.72
CA LYS A 60 -16.00 13.37 4.56
C LYS A 60 -15.68 12.00 5.09
N LEU A 61 -14.49 11.47 4.81
CA LEU A 61 -14.04 10.21 5.36
C LEU A 61 -14.28 10.35 6.86
N ASN A 62 -15.47 9.96 7.27
CA ASN A 62 -15.87 9.79 8.62
C ASN A 62 -15.26 8.42 8.80
N SER A 63 -13.93 8.41 8.91
CA SER A 63 -13.27 7.59 9.90
C SER A 63 -14.26 7.59 11.05
N PRO A 64 -14.88 6.45 11.38
CA PRO A 64 -15.88 6.44 12.43
C PRO A 64 -15.24 7.23 13.57
N LYS A 65 -15.84 8.37 13.91
CA LYS A 65 -15.42 9.18 15.05
C LYS A 65 -15.84 8.38 16.28
N ASN A 66 -15.32 7.17 16.40
CA ASN A 66 -15.13 6.55 17.67
C ASN A 66 -14.20 7.50 18.39
N TRP A 67 -14.51 7.81 19.65
CA TRP A 67 -13.66 8.57 20.57
C TRP A 67 -12.18 8.13 20.55
N LEU A 68 -11.91 6.93 20.04
CA LEU A 68 -10.60 6.38 19.76
C LEU A 68 -10.18 6.65 18.30
N SER A 69 -9.36 7.68 18.07
CA SER A 69 -8.65 7.94 16.81
C SER A 69 -7.48 6.97 16.56
N THR A 70 -7.60 5.73 17.03
CA THR A 70 -6.52 4.76 16.97
C THR A 70 -6.32 4.28 15.54
N VAL A 71 -5.08 4.35 15.08
CA VAL A 71 -4.63 3.81 13.80
C VAL A 71 -3.44 2.90 14.04
N GLY A 72 -3.16 1.98 13.13
CA GLY A 72 -2.05 1.04 13.25
C GLY A 72 -2.48 -0.42 13.28
N THR A 73 -1.48 -1.29 13.38
CA THR A 73 -1.66 -2.73 13.57
C THR A 73 -1.69 -3.05 15.06
N TYR A 74 -2.67 -3.86 15.48
CA TYR A 74 -2.84 -4.30 16.86
C TYR A 74 -3.16 -5.79 16.98
N ARG A 75 -2.87 -6.34 18.16
CA ARG A 75 -3.38 -7.66 18.56
C ARG A 75 -4.89 -7.57 18.80
N CYS A 76 -5.62 -8.65 18.52
CA CYS A 76 -7.07 -8.67 18.65
C CYS A 76 -7.60 -8.91 20.08
N GLY A 77 -6.73 -9.08 21.07
CA GLY A 77 -7.10 -9.29 22.48
C GLY A 77 -7.56 -10.71 22.84
N ALA A 78 -7.89 -11.56 21.86
CA ALA A 78 -8.28 -12.95 22.14
C ALA A 78 -7.10 -13.78 22.68
N SER A 79 -7.31 -14.44 23.82
CA SER A 79 -6.29 -15.20 24.56
C SER A 79 -5.64 -16.33 23.76
N ARG A 80 -6.42 -17.03 22.91
CA ARG A 80 -5.96 -18.17 22.12
C ARG A 80 -5.65 -17.83 20.65
N CYS A 81 -5.51 -16.54 20.31
CA CYS A 81 -5.23 -16.16 18.92
C CYS A 81 -3.76 -16.41 18.56
N VAL A 82 -3.49 -17.49 17.80
CA VAL A 82 -2.13 -17.86 17.32
C VAL A 82 -1.47 -16.71 16.56
N THR A 83 -2.22 -16.01 15.70
CA THR A 83 -1.72 -14.88 14.92
C THR A 83 -1.18 -13.74 15.79
N CYS A 84 -1.79 -13.49 16.96
CA CYS A 84 -1.38 -12.39 17.84
C CYS A 84 0.07 -12.51 18.34
N LYS A 85 0.63 -13.72 18.37
CA LYS A 85 2.03 -13.96 18.77
C LYS A 85 3.02 -13.27 17.82
N TYR A 86 2.69 -13.22 16.52
CA TYR A 86 3.57 -12.70 15.46
C TYR A 86 3.16 -11.32 14.93
N ILE A 87 2.05 -10.76 15.44
CA ILE A 87 1.61 -9.40 15.13
C ILE A 87 2.55 -8.39 15.77
N ASP A 88 3.08 -7.51 14.91
CA ASP A 88 3.88 -6.37 15.33
C ASP A 88 3.00 -5.14 15.53
N LYS A 89 2.81 -4.76 16.80
CA LYS A 89 2.02 -3.58 17.14
C LYS A 89 2.75 -2.33 16.67
N SER A 90 2.14 -1.58 15.76
CA SER A 90 2.86 -0.52 15.05
C SER A 90 1.91 0.51 14.44
N LEU A 91 2.27 1.78 14.59
CA LEU A 91 1.61 2.90 13.89
C LEU A 91 2.14 3.07 12.46
N GLU A 92 3.31 2.49 12.18
CA GLU A 92 4.06 2.71 10.94
C GLU A 92 4.69 1.39 10.46
N PHE A 93 4.99 1.30 9.17
CA PHE A 93 5.75 0.20 8.59
C PHE A 93 6.81 0.72 7.64
N THR A 94 7.93 0.02 7.58
CA THR A 94 9.10 0.43 6.80
C THR A 94 9.31 -0.52 5.64
N SER A 95 9.56 0.02 4.45
CA SER A 95 10.04 -0.77 3.31
C SER A 95 11.48 -1.19 3.56
N SER A 96 11.77 -2.49 3.53
CA SER A 96 13.16 -2.96 3.64
C SER A 96 13.99 -2.59 2.43
N SER A 97 13.37 -2.45 1.25
CA SER A 97 14.08 -2.19 -0.01
C SER A 97 14.33 -0.70 -0.26
N THR A 98 13.44 0.19 0.21
CA THR A 98 13.57 1.64 -0.01
C THR A 98 13.88 2.42 1.26
N ALA A 99 13.89 1.78 2.43
CA ALA A 99 14.01 2.37 3.76
C ALA A 99 12.93 3.43 4.10
N TYR A 100 11.92 3.60 3.24
CA TYR A 100 10.85 4.58 3.45
C TYR A 100 9.86 4.11 4.50
N ILE A 101 9.44 5.02 5.38
CA ILE A 101 8.51 4.75 6.48
C ILE A 101 7.12 5.27 6.12
N TYR A 102 6.12 4.39 6.20
CA TYR A 102 4.72 4.69 5.91
C TYR A 102 3.90 4.67 7.20
N ARG A 103 3.10 5.73 7.41
CA ARG A 103 2.13 5.78 8.51
C ARG A 103 0.86 5.03 8.16
N ASN A 104 0.42 4.14 9.05
CA ASN A 104 -0.86 3.46 8.94
C ASN A 104 -2.00 4.46 9.12
N LYS A 105 -2.96 4.44 8.18
CA LYS A 105 -4.14 5.32 8.20
C LYS A 105 -5.39 4.63 8.75
N CYS A 106 -5.28 3.35 9.10
CA CYS A 106 -6.40 2.51 9.51
C CYS A 106 -6.06 1.75 10.79
N TYR A 107 -7.08 1.47 11.61
CA TYR A 107 -6.98 0.46 12.65
C TYR A 107 -7.13 -0.93 12.05
N ILE A 108 -6.16 -1.80 12.29
CA ILE A 108 -6.15 -3.18 11.80
C ILE A 108 -5.78 -4.13 12.94
N ASN A 109 -6.55 -5.20 13.08
CA ASN A 109 -6.26 -6.31 13.99
C ASN A 109 -6.55 -7.66 13.32
N CYS A 110 -6.36 -8.76 14.05
CA CYS A 110 -6.54 -10.11 13.51
C CYS A 110 -7.96 -10.43 13.01
N ASN A 111 -8.98 -9.68 13.44
CA ASN A 111 -10.36 -9.86 13.00
C ASN A 111 -10.74 -8.98 11.80
N THR A 112 -9.84 -8.10 11.33
CA THR A 112 -10.12 -7.20 10.22
C THR A 112 -10.18 -7.96 8.90
N THR A 113 -11.18 -7.65 8.08
CA THR A 113 -11.42 -8.18 6.72
C THR A 113 -11.02 -7.16 5.65
N TYR A 114 -10.84 -7.62 4.40
CA TYR A 114 -10.40 -6.79 3.27
C TYR A 114 -9.12 -6.00 3.57
N VAL A 115 -8.06 -6.72 3.92
CA VAL A 115 -6.79 -6.18 4.39
C VAL A 115 -5.68 -6.49 3.41
N VAL A 116 -4.84 -5.50 3.10
CA VAL A 116 -3.49 -5.71 2.58
C VAL A 116 -2.54 -5.79 3.77
N TYR A 117 -1.71 -6.82 3.80
CA TYR A 117 -0.77 -7.10 4.88
C TYR A 117 0.67 -7.22 4.36
N LEU A 118 1.61 -7.04 5.29
CA LEU A 118 3.04 -7.15 5.08
C LEU A 118 3.58 -8.23 6.00
N LEU A 119 4.27 -9.21 5.43
CA LEU A 119 5.06 -10.19 6.16
C LEU A 119 6.54 -9.83 6.02
N THR A 120 7.28 -9.89 7.12
CA THR A 120 8.73 -9.65 7.12
C THR A 120 9.43 -10.82 7.80
N CYS A 121 10.48 -11.34 7.18
CA CYS A 121 11.42 -12.24 7.82
C CYS A 121 12.42 -11.42 8.65
N LYS A 122 12.37 -11.51 9.97
CA LYS A 122 13.26 -10.76 10.87
C LYS A 122 14.74 -11.16 10.77
N LYS A 123 15.05 -12.32 10.16
CA LYS A 123 16.45 -12.78 10.01
C LYS A 123 17.18 -12.02 8.91
N CYS A 124 16.55 -11.82 7.76
CA CYS A 124 17.16 -11.20 6.58
C CYS A 124 16.44 -9.91 6.11
N ASN A 125 15.39 -9.51 6.81
CA ASN A 125 14.53 -8.36 6.53
C ASN A 125 13.80 -8.37 5.18
N ILE A 126 13.77 -9.50 4.45
CA ILE A 126 13.01 -9.59 3.20
C ILE A 126 11.50 -9.55 3.48
N GLN A 127 10.74 -8.96 2.54
CA GLN A 127 9.32 -8.66 2.72
C GLN A 127 8.42 -9.32 1.66
N TYR A 128 7.20 -9.64 2.06
CA TYR A 128 6.10 -10.13 1.22
C TYR A 128 4.86 -9.27 1.44
N VAL A 129 4.22 -8.82 0.36
CA VAL A 129 2.90 -8.19 0.40
C VAL A 129 1.86 -9.19 -0.06
N GLY A 130 0.75 -9.27 0.66
CA GLY A 130 -0.40 -10.05 0.24
C GLY A 130 -1.72 -9.40 0.64
N SER A 131 -2.82 -9.89 0.09
CA SER A 131 -4.16 -9.44 0.47
C SER A 131 -5.07 -10.59 0.96
N THR A 132 -6.14 -10.22 1.66
CA THR A 132 -7.23 -11.14 2.05
C THR A 132 -8.55 -10.42 2.20
N PHE A 133 -9.62 -10.97 1.62
CA PHE A 133 -10.99 -10.54 1.90
C PHE A 133 -11.52 -11.12 3.22
N ARG A 134 -11.07 -12.33 3.60
CA ARG A 134 -11.37 -12.96 4.90
C ARG A 134 -10.64 -12.27 6.06
N ASN A 135 -11.01 -12.60 7.30
CA ASN A 135 -10.32 -12.11 8.49
C ASN A 135 -8.82 -12.37 8.40
N LEU A 136 -8.00 -11.38 8.76
CA LEU A 136 -6.54 -11.47 8.73
C LEU A 136 -6.02 -12.74 9.42
N LYS A 137 -6.57 -13.11 10.58
CA LYS A 137 -6.19 -14.32 11.32
C LYS A 137 -6.28 -15.62 10.51
N CYS A 138 -7.27 -15.73 9.61
CA CYS A 138 -7.45 -16.93 8.80
C CYS A 138 -6.31 -17.07 7.80
N ARG A 139 -6.01 -15.99 7.06
CA ARG A 139 -4.89 -15.96 6.10
C ARG A 139 -3.54 -16.15 6.80
N MET A 140 -3.37 -15.56 7.98
CA MET A 140 -2.12 -15.68 8.74
C MET A 140 -1.92 -17.10 9.28
N ARG A 141 -2.98 -17.80 9.69
CA ARG A 141 -2.89 -19.20 10.11
C ARG A 141 -2.41 -20.11 8.96
N GLU A 142 -2.85 -19.86 7.74
CA GLU A 142 -2.39 -20.60 6.57
C GLU A 142 -0.89 -20.41 6.31
N HIS A 143 -0.41 -19.16 6.39
CA HIS A 143 1.04 -18.87 6.30
C HIS A 143 1.83 -19.52 7.43
N ILE A 144 1.35 -19.40 8.67
CA ILE A 144 2.00 -20.02 9.86
C ILE A 144 2.10 -21.54 9.68
N HIS A 145 0.98 -22.19 9.35
CA HIS A 145 0.94 -23.63 9.13
C HIS A 145 1.89 -24.07 8.02
N SER A 146 1.92 -23.35 6.90
CA SER A 146 2.81 -23.66 5.78
C SER A 146 4.29 -23.55 6.14
N ILE A 147 4.66 -22.62 7.02
CA ILE A 147 6.04 -22.47 7.52
C ILE A 147 6.36 -23.63 8.47
N GLU A 148 5.53 -23.86 9.48
CA GLU A 148 5.72 -24.91 10.50
C GLU A 148 5.74 -26.32 9.90
N SER A 149 4.97 -26.55 8.83
CA SER A 149 4.94 -27.81 8.10
C SER A 149 6.10 -27.99 7.12
N HIS A 150 7.07 -27.07 7.08
CA HIS A 150 8.21 -27.08 6.14
C HIS A 150 7.78 -27.19 4.67
N SER A 151 6.61 -26.63 4.34
CA SER A 151 6.07 -26.71 2.98
C SER A 151 6.86 -25.83 2.03
N THR A 152 7.10 -26.30 0.80
CA THR A 152 7.70 -25.53 -0.28
C THR A 152 6.65 -24.98 -1.26
N SER A 153 5.36 -25.06 -0.93
CA SER A 153 4.26 -24.65 -1.82
C SER A 153 4.15 -23.13 -2.00
N THR A 154 4.48 -22.34 -0.97
CA THR A 154 4.43 -20.87 -1.03
C THR A 154 5.82 -20.27 -1.06
N THR A 155 5.97 -19.09 -1.66
CA THR A 155 7.25 -18.36 -1.67
C THR A 155 7.72 -17.99 -0.27
N VAL A 156 6.77 -17.66 0.61
CA VAL A 156 7.03 -17.33 2.01
C VAL A 156 7.56 -18.56 2.76
N SER A 157 6.85 -19.70 2.70
CA SER A 157 7.27 -20.89 3.44
C SER A 157 8.58 -21.47 2.92
N ARG A 158 8.78 -21.49 1.59
CA ARG A 158 10.06 -21.87 0.96
C ARG A 158 11.20 -20.97 1.44
N HIS A 159 11.01 -19.65 1.44
CA HIS A 159 12.00 -18.73 1.97
C HIS A 159 12.34 -18.99 3.43
N PHE A 160 11.35 -19.25 4.29
CA PHE A 160 11.60 -19.55 5.70
C PHE A 160 12.39 -20.85 5.87
N LEU A 161 12.07 -21.89 5.09
CA LEU A 161 12.82 -23.14 5.07
C LEU A 161 14.30 -22.87 4.74
N ASP A 162 14.57 -22.18 3.63
CA ASP A 162 15.94 -21.93 3.16
C ASP A 162 16.71 -20.95 4.05
N CYS A 163 16.03 -19.91 4.54
CA CYS A 163 16.67 -18.82 5.27
C CYS A 163 16.93 -19.17 6.74
N ASN A 164 15.99 -19.86 7.40
CA ASN A 164 16.01 -20.05 8.85
C ASN A 164 15.49 -21.43 9.32
N ASN A 165 15.46 -22.43 8.44
CA ASN A 165 14.96 -23.77 8.75
C ASN A 165 13.54 -23.74 9.31
N SER A 166 12.66 -22.95 8.69
CA SER A 166 11.24 -22.82 9.04
C SER A 166 10.95 -22.29 10.46
N ASP A 167 11.88 -21.55 11.06
CA ASP A 167 11.71 -20.98 12.38
C ASP A 167 10.74 -19.78 12.37
N ILE A 168 9.51 -20.06 12.79
CA ILE A 168 8.39 -19.11 12.82
C ILE A 168 8.64 -17.89 13.72
N LYS A 169 9.61 -17.93 14.64
CA LYS A 169 9.91 -16.78 15.52
C LYS A 169 10.38 -15.55 14.73
N TYR A 170 10.95 -15.79 13.54
CA TYR A 170 11.37 -14.74 12.62
C TYR A 170 10.20 -14.13 11.82
N LEU A 171 8.98 -14.65 11.93
CA LEU A 171 7.81 -14.05 11.27
C LEU A 171 7.38 -12.76 11.98
N LYS A 172 7.24 -11.70 11.19
CA LYS A 172 6.63 -10.43 11.60
C LYS A 172 5.41 -10.17 10.72
N ILE A 173 4.26 -9.87 11.33
CA ILE A 173 3.00 -9.60 10.63
C ILE A 173 2.56 -8.16 10.91
N GLN A 174 2.30 -7.39 9.85
CA GLN A 174 1.69 -6.06 9.91
C GLN A 174 0.50 -5.96 8.94
N GLY A 175 -0.59 -5.33 9.37
CA GLY A 175 -1.65 -4.89 8.47
C GLY A 175 -1.34 -3.48 7.99
N ILE A 176 -1.31 -3.25 6.68
CA ILE A 176 -0.83 -1.98 6.10
C ILE A 176 -1.94 -1.15 5.44
N GLU A 177 -3.03 -1.79 5.03
CA GLU A 177 -4.20 -1.09 4.52
C GLU A 177 -5.49 -1.89 4.73
N LYS A 178 -6.58 -1.20 5.05
CA LYS A 178 -7.94 -1.76 5.08
C LYS A 178 -8.76 -1.11 3.96
N ILE A 179 -9.44 -1.94 3.18
CA ILE A 179 -10.35 -1.47 2.13
C ILE A 179 -11.75 -1.30 2.72
N TYR A 180 -12.20 -0.05 2.78
CA TYR A 180 -13.57 0.29 3.12
C TYR A 180 -14.47 0.19 1.89
N GLU A 181 -15.75 -0.09 2.12
CA GLU A 181 -16.78 0.03 1.09
C GLU A 181 -16.85 1.47 0.58
N SER A 182 -16.98 1.61 -0.74
CA SER A 182 -17.34 2.89 -1.35
C SER A 182 -18.84 3.08 -1.25
N SER A 183 -19.25 4.31 -0.92
CA SER A 183 -20.66 4.74 -0.90
C SER A 183 -21.37 4.53 -2.25
N ARG A 184 -20.61 4.45 -3.35
CA ARG A 184 -21.10 4.20 -4.72
C ARG A 184 -21.22 2.72 -5.08
N GLY A 185 -20.96 1.82 -4.14
CA GLY A 185 -20.71 0.42 -4.48
C GLY A 185 -19.44 0.28 -5.33
N GLY A 186 -19.34 -0.84 -6.06
CA GLY A 186 -18.16 -1.20 -6.85
C GLY A 186 -17.49 -2.46 -6.32
N ASP A 187 -16.66 -3.07 -7.16
CA ASP A 187 -15.99 -4.32 -6.80
C ASP A 187 -14.86 -4.08 -5.79
N LYS A 188 -15.20 -4.29 -4.51
CA LYS A 188 -14.28 -4.22 -3.36
C LYS A 188 -13.11 -5.19 -3.49
N ILE A 189 -13.30 -6.34 -4.15
CA ILE A 189 -12.25 -7.33 -4.38
C ILE A 189 -11.27 -6.80 -5.42
N SER A 190 -11.75 -6.25 -6.54
CA SER A 190 -10.89 -5.60 -7.54
C SER A 190 -10.10 -4.44 -6.92
N LYS A 191 -10.73 -3.63 -6.06
CA LYS A 191 -10.03 -2.58 -5.31
C LYS A 191 -8.96 -3.14 -4.38
N LEU A 192 -9.25 -4.22 -3.67
CA LEU A 192 -8.27 -4.90 -2.79
C LEU A 192 -7.05 -5.38 -3.59
N ARG A 193 -7.28 -6.06 -4.73
CA ARG A 193 -6.20 -6.54 -5.62
C ARG A 193 -5.39 -5.38 -6.21
N HIS A 194 -6.04 -4.29 -6.60
CA HIS A 194 -5.34 -3.09 -7.07
C HIS A 194 -4.44 -2.49 -5.98
N ARG A 195 -4.92 -2.44 -4.73
CA ARG A 195 -4.11 -1.94 -3.60
C ARG A 195 -2.98 -2.89 -3.21
N GLU A 196 -3.17 -4.20 -3.33
CA GLU A 196 -2.10 -5.19 -3.21
C GLU A 196 -0.98 -4.94 -4.22
N ALA A 197 -1.32 -4.83 -5.52
CA ALA A 197 -0.36 -4.52 -6.58
C ALA A 197 0.36 -3.19 -6.34
N TYR A 198 -0.37 -2.15 -5.91
CA TYR A 198 0.21 -0.88 -5.52
C TYR A 198 1.28 -1.05 -4.43
N TRP A 199 1.00 -1.80 -3.37
CA TRP A 199 1.96 -1.99 -2.29
C TRP A 199 3.14 -2.89 -2.66
N ILE A 200 2.93 -3.92 -3.49
CA ILE A 200 4.02 -4.73 -4.04
C ILE A 200 5.02 -3.83 -4.79
N PHE A 201 4.52 -2.92 -5.62
CA PHE A 201 5.36 -1.97 -6.35
C PHE A 201 6.00 -0.94 -5.42
N THR A 202 5.21 -0.35 -4.51
CA THR A 202 5.64 0.74 -3.63
C THR A 202 6.69 0.31 -2.61
N LEU A 203 6.62 -0.93 -2.14
CA LEU A 203 7.57 -1.51 -1.18
C LEU A 203 8.69 -2.30 -1.86
N ASP A 204 8.68 -2.41 -3.19
CA ASP A 204 9.66 -3.17 -3.98
C ASP A 204 9.84 -4.61 -3.46
N THR A 205 8.73 -5.30 -3.15
CA THR A 205 8.74 -6.66 -2.58
C THR A 205 8.81 -7.77 -3.62
N ARG A 206 9.18 -7.47 -4.86
CA ARG A 206 9.37 -8.48 -5.91
C ARG A 206 10.75 -9.12 -5.82
N GLN A 207 10.83 -10.39 -6.19
CA GLN A 207 12.11 -11.09 -6.30
C GLN A 207 13.06 -10.38 -7.30
N PRO A 208 14.35 -10.22 -6.96
CA PRO A 208 15.05 -10.85 -5.83
C PRO A 208 15.04 -10.05 -4.50
N LYS A 209 14.57 -8.81 -4.50
CA LYS A 209 14.61 -7.93 -3.31
C LYS A 209 13.51 -8.23 -2.29
N GLY A 210 12.45 -8.90 -2.71
CA GLY A 210 11.35 -9.36 -1.87
C GLY A 210 10.85 -10.75 -2.24
N LEU A 211 9.72 -11.16 -1.67
CA LEU A 211 9.17 -12.52 -1.78
C LEU A 211 8.01 -12.67 -2.79
N ASN A 212 7.46 -11.57 -3.31
CA ASN A 212 6.45 -11.63 -4.37
C ASN A 212 7.10 -12.05 -5.70
N LEU A 213 6.43 -12.93 -6.43
CA LEU A 213 6.87 -13.35 -7.76
C LEU A 213 6.67 -12.22 -8.77
N ARG A 214 7.44 -12.25 -9.87
CA ARG A 214 7.31 -11.26 -10.95
C ARG A 214 5.91 -11.23 -11.57
N PHE A 215 5.20 -12.36 -11.56
CA PHE A 215 3.87 -12.52 -12.16
C PHE A 215 2.71 -12.29 -11.17
N ASP A 216 2.98 -11.96 -9.90
CA ASP A 216 1.93 -11.71 -8.90
C ASP A 216 1.10 -10.44 -9.18
N ILE A 217 1.48 -9.66 -10.20
CA ILE A 217 0.75 -8.47 -10.65
C ILE A 217 -0.01 -8.84 -11.93
N ALA A 218 -1.20 -9.42 -11.78
CA ALA A 218 -2.15 -9.43 -12.89
C ALA A 218 -2.60 -7.98 -13.11
N CYS A 219 -2.28 -7.39 -14.27
CA CYS A 219 -2.85 -6.12 -14.68
C CYS A 219 -4.37 -6.29 -14.82
N HIS A 220 -5.11 -5.89 -13.79
CA HIS A 220 -6.56 -5.76 -13.89
C HIS A 220 -6.85 -4.51 -14.72
N VAL A 221 -7.13 -4.74 -16.00
CA VAL A 221 -7.62 -3.74 -16.97
C VAL A 221 -9.09 -3.51 -16.73
#